data_AF-A0A535SBU8-F1
#
_entry.id   AF-A0A535SBU8-F1
#
_cell.length_a   1.000
_cell.length_b   1.000
_cell.length_c   1.000
_cell.angle_alpha   90.00
_cell.angle_beta   90.00
_cell.angle_gamma   90.00
#
_symmetry.space_group_name_H-M   'P 1'
#
loop_
_entity.id
_entity.type
_entity.pdbx_description
1 polymer ?
#
loop_
_entity_poly.entity_id
_entity_poly.type
_entity_poly.pdbx_seq_one_letter_code
_entity_poly.pdbx_strand_id
1 'polypeptide(L)'
;MLRAEALEALYPDLERHIVVTIMGAVAAELFTLGHRHNFFYLEHAMGLASSMGLGIAMVMPQHKVIVIDGDGSLLMNLGTLS
;
A
#
# COMPACT_ATOMS: atom_id res chain seq x y z
N MET A 1 -4.83 0.12 19.81
CA MET A 1 -3.77 0.39 18.83
C MET A 1 -4.32 1.34 17.80
N LEU A 2 -3.67 2.47 17.60
CA LEU A 2 -3.99 3.42 16.52
C LEU A 2 -3.36 2.92 15.21
N ARG A 3 -3.90 3.33 14.05
CA ARG A 3 -3.32 2.97 12.73
C ARG A 3 -1.85 3.39 12.62
N ALA A 4 -1.52 4.58 13.10
CA ALA A 4 -0.15 5.09 13.12
C ALA A 4 0.82 4.18 13.91
N GLU A 5 0.40 3.67 15.07
CA GLU A 5 1.21 2.73 15.88
C GLU A 5 1.43 1.41 15.14
N ALA A 6 0.41 0.92 14.41
CA ALA A 6 0.55 -0.28 13.59
C ALA A 6 1.51 -0.06 12.42
N LEU A 7 1.42 1.10 11.75
CA LEU A 7 2.34 1.46 10.67
C LEU A 7 3.78 1.61 11.18
N GLU A 8 3.98 2.21 12.35
CA GLU A 8 5.29 2.34 12.99
C GLU A 8 5.90 0.97 13.31
N ALA A 9 5.09 0.05 13.86
CA ALA A 9 5.53 -1.31 14.14
C ALA A 9 5.90 -2.11 12.87
N LEU A 10 5.21 -1.86 11.75
CA LEU A 10 5.46 -2.53 10.47
C LEU A 10 6.59 -1.88 9.66
N TYR A 11 6.91 -0.61 9.94
CA TYR A 11 7.81 0.21 9.13
C TYR A 11 9.18 -0.46 8.81
N PRO A 12 9.86 -1.15 9.76
CA PRO A 12 11.13 -1.82 9.47
C PRO A 12 11.06 -2.96 8.44
N ASP A 13 9.89 -3.59 8.26
CA ASP A 13 9.64 -4.58 7.20
C ASP A 13 9.19 -3.89 5.91
N LEU A 14 8.31 -2.88 6.03
CA LEU A 14 7.81 -2.10 4.88
C LEU A 14 8.95 -1.48 4.08
N GLU A 15 9.96 -0.88 4.73
CA GLU A 15 11.04 -0.19 4.03
C GLU A 15 11.92 -1.11 3.15
N ARG A 16 11.81 -2.44 3.32
CA ARG A 16 12.54 -3.45 2.53
C ARG A 16 11.81 -3.90 1.28
N HIS A 17 10.55 -3.49 1.11
CA HIS A 17 9.62 -4.02 0.12
C HIS A 17 8.95 -2.90 -0.67
N ILE A 18 8.43 -3.21 -1.86
CA ILE A 18 7.64 -2.21 -2.58
C ILE A 18 6.31 -2.07 -1.86
N VAL A 19 5.95 -0.85 -1.47
CA VAL A 19 4.70 -0.59 -0.75
C VAL A 19 3.78 0.24 -1.62
N VAL A 20 2.55 -0.24 -1.81
CA VAL A 20 1.48 0.50 -2.45
C VAL A 20 0.44 0.82 -1.40
N THR A 21 0.15 2.08 -1.16
CA THR A 21 -0.97 2.47 -0.29
C THR A 21 -2.09 3.06 -1.11
N ILE A 22 -3.33 2.87 -0.66
CA ILE A 22 -4.42 3.72 -1.12
C ILE A 22 -4.26 5.16 -0.60
N MET A 23 -4.90 6.12 -1.29
CA MET A 23 -5.01 7.51 -0.87
C MET A 23 -5.57 7.70 0.55
N GLY A 24 -5.40 8.91 1.07
CA GLY A 24 -6.01 9.33 2.32
C GLY A 24 -5.10 9.07 3.51
N ALA A 25 -5.71 8.78 4.66
CA ALA A 25 -4.99 8.94 5.91
C ALA A 25 -3.89 7.88 6.15
N VAL A 26 -3.98 6.70 5.52
CA VAL A 26 -2.89 5.70 5.56
C VAL A 26 -1.66 6.15 4.77
N ALA A 27 -1.85 6.79 3.60
CA ALA A 27 -0.77 7.37 2.81
C ALA A 27 -0.09 8.52 3.58
N ALA A 28 -0.88 9.42 4.16
CA ALA A 28 -0.37 10.55 4.93
C ALA A 28 0.43 10.13 6.17
N GLU A 29 -0.08 9.14 6.92
CA GLU A 29 0.62 8.60 8.09
C GLU A 29 1.92 7.89 7.71
N LEU A 30 1.91 7.02 6.70
CA LEU A 30 3.13 6.35 6.25
C LEU A 30 4.16 7.35 5.71
N PHE A 31 3.72 8.36 4.96
CA PHE A 31 4.59 9.44 4.49
C PHE A 31 5.25 10.20 5.65
N THR A 32 4.48 10.48 6.71
CA THR A 32 4.96 11.19 7.90
C THR A 32 5.96 10.35 8.70
N LEU A 33 5.79 9.02 8.77
CA LEU A 33 6.76 8.12 9.39
C LEU A 33 8.10 8.10 8.64
N GLY A 34 8.09 8.38 7.34
CA GLY A 34 9.28 8.55 6.52
C GLY A 34 9.05 8.06 5.10
N HIS A 35 9.16 8.95 4.13
CA HIS A 35 9.12 8.55 2.73
C HIS A 35 10.35 7.69 2.34
N ARG A 36 10.12 6.75 1.44
CA ARG A 36 11.12 5.92 0.78
C ARG A 36 10.81 5.82 -0.72
N HIS A 37 11.85 5.67 -1.54
CA HIS A 37 11.71 5.57 -3.00
C HIS A 37 10.85 4.37 -3.46
N ASN A 38 10.75 3.34 -2.64
CA ASN A 38 9.94 2.14 -2.84
C ASN A 38 8.50 2.25 -2.31
N PHE A 39 8.08 3.42 -1.81
CA PHE A 39 6.71 3.68 -1.37
C PHE A 39 5.94 4.45 -2.44
N PHE A 40 4.86 3.84 -2.91
CA PHE A 40 3.98 4.39 -3.93
C PHE A 40 2.60 4.68 -3.32
N TYR A 41 2.29 5.96 -3.16
CA TYR A 41 1.02 6.43 -2.64
C TYR A 41 0.05 6.63 -3.80
N LEU A 42 -0.93 5.73 -3.94
CA LEU A 42 -1.87 5.76 -5.05
C LEU A 42 -2.98 6.79 -4.79
N GLU A 43 -2.74 8.00 -5.27
CA GLU A 43 -3.69 9.12 -5.20
C GLU A 43 -4.73 9.08 -6.34
N HIS A 44 -5.93 9.60 -6.06
CA HIS A 44 -7.04 9.76 -7.03
C HIS A 44 -7.55 8.49 -7.75
N ALA A 45 -7.16 7.29 -7.32
CA ALA A 45 -7.56 6.01 -7.92
C ALA A 45 -8.08 5.00 -6.86
N MET A 46 -9.21 5.33 -6.22
CA MET A 46 -9.78 4.47 -5.18
C MET A 46 -10.23 3.13 -5.75
N GLY A 47 -9.97 2.03 -5.04
CA GLY A 47 -10.23 0.66 -5.49
C GLY A 47 -9.18 0.06 -6.42
N LEU A 48 -8.12 0.78 -6.77
CA LEU A 48 -7.08 0.26 -7.67
C LEU A 48 -5.76 -0.10 -6.99
N ALA A 49 -5.61 0.07 -5.67
CA ALA A 49 -4.36 -0.24 -4.97
C ALA A 49 -3.99 -1.71 -5.09
N SER A 50 -4.96 -2.62 -4.92
CA SER A 50 -4.74 -4.06 -5.11
C SER A 50 -4.34 -4.41 -6.56
N SER A 51 -4.96 -3.76 -7.56
CA SER A 51 -4.67 -4.05 -8.97
C SER A 51 -3.28 -3.53 -9.36
N MET A 52 -2.92 -2.34 -8.85
CA MET A 52 -1.59 -1.76 -9.01
C MET A 52 -0.51 -2.65 -8.38
N GLY A 53 -0.73 -3.09 -7.14
CA GLY A 53 0.19 -3.99 -6.44
C GLY A 53 0.40 -5.31 -7.19
N LEU A 54 -0.69 -5.92 -7.68
CA LEU A 54 -0.61 -7.14 -8.50
C LEU A 54 0.19 -6.92 -9.79
N GLY A 55 -0.08 -5.83 -10.51
CA GLY A 55 0.66 -5.48 -11.72
C GLY A 55 2.17 -5.34 -11.48
N ILE A 56 2.55 -4.64 -10.41
CA ILE A 56 3.96 -4.51 -10.01
C ILE A 56 4.57 -5.88 -9.69
N ALA A 57 3.87 -6.72 -8.91
CA ALA A 57 4.35 -8.04 -8.53
C ALA A 57 4.58 -8.96 -9.74
N MET A 58 3.71 -8.87 -10.76
CA MET A 58 3.87 -9.66 -11.99
C MET A 58 5.09 -9.24 -12.81
N VAL A 59 5.40 -7.95 -12.87
CA VAL A 59 6.54 -7.42 -13.65
C VAL A 59 7.86 -7.51 -12.87
N MET A 60 7.81 -7.49 -11.54
CA MET A 60 8.97 -7.53 -10.65
C MET A 60 8.93 -8.77 -9.72
N PRO A 61 8.97 -10.00 -10.26
CA PRO A 61 8.72 -11.22 -9.48
C PRO A 61 9.75 -11.51 -8.37
N GLN A 62 10.90 -10.85 -8.40
CA GLN A 62 11.94 -10.96 -7.36
C GLN A 62 11.72 -9.99 -6.19
N HIS A 63 10.76 -9.06 -6.30
CA HIS A 63 10.46 -8.07 -5.28
C HIS A 63 9.10 -8.38 -4.64
N LYS A 64 9.07 -8.44 -3.31
CA LYS A 64 7.81 -8.52 -2.57
C LYS A 64 7.10 -7.18 -2.64
N VAL A 65 5.81 -7.23 -2.96
CA VAL A 65 4.92 -6.06 -2.98
C VAL A 65 3.93 -6.17 -1.82
N ILE A 66 3.80 -5.10 -1.05
CA ILE A 66 2.87 -4.97 0.07
C ILE A 66 1.84 -3.91 -0.31
N VAL A 67 0.57 -4.30 -0.31
CA VAL A 67 -0.54 -3.37 -0.54
C VAL A 67 -1.21 -3.05 0.79
N ILE A 68 -1.32 -1.75 1.12
CA ILE A 68 -2.08 -1.26 2.26
C ILE A 68 -3.31 -0.53 1.72
N ASP A 69 -4.41 -1.27 1.66
CA ASP A 69 -5.68 -0.79 1.12
C ASP A 69 -6.69 -0.54 2.24
N GLY A 70 -7.64 0.36 1.98
CA GLY A 70 -8.80 0.57 2.85
C GLY A 70 -9.88 -0.46 2.51
N ASP A 71 -10.70 -0.85 3.49
CA ASP A 71 -11.83 -1.76 3.29
C ASP A 71 -12.82 -1.24 2.24
N GLY A 72 -13.22 0.04 2.32
CA GLY A 72 -14.10 0.67 1.35
C GLY A 72 -13.49 0.72 -0.05
N SER A 73 -12.19 1.02 -0.14
CA SER A 73 -11.45 1.01 -1.41
C SER A 73 -11.42 -0.40 -2.02
N LEU A 74 -11.00 -1.40 -1.24
CA LEU A 74 -10.97 -2.80 -1.70
C LEU A 74 -12.34 -3.27 -2.20
N LEU A 75 -13.42 -2.92 -1.49
CA LEU A 75 -14.78 -3.28 -1.88
C LEU A 75 -15.23 -2.64 -3.21
N MET A 76 -14.68 -1.47 -3.60
CA MET A 76 -14.99 -0.84 -4.89
C MET A 76 -14.50 -1.66 -6.09
N ASN A 77 -13.52 -2.57 -5.88
CA ASN A 77 -12.97 -3.40 -6.95
C ASN A 77 -12.54 -4.79 -6.45
N LEU A 78 -13.43 -5.43 -5.71
CA LEU A 78 -13.15 -6.71 -5.04
C LEU A 78 -12.73 -7.82 -6.00
N GLY A 79 -13.17 -7.77 -7.26
CA GLY A 79 -12.82 -8.74 -8.31
C GLY A 79 -11.33 -8.84 -8.62
N THR A 80 -10.51 -7.89 -8.13
CA THR A 80 -9.04 -7.96 -8.21
C THR A 80 -8.45 -9.12 -7.39
N LEU A 81 -9.16 -9.65 -6.40
CA LEU A 81 -8.69 -10.76 -5.55
C LEU A 81 -9.05 -12.16 -6.09
N SER A 82 -9.71 -12.23 -7.24
CA SER A 82 -10.19 -13.48 -7.85
C SER A 82 -9.14 -14.18 -8.71
#